data_AF-A0A4R2B8F7-F1
#
_entry.id   AF-A0A4R2B8F7-F1
#
_cell.length_a   1.000
_cell.length_b   1.000
_cell.length_c   1.000
_cell.angle_alpha   90.00
_cell.angle_beta   90.00
_cell.angle_gamma   90.00
#
_symmetry.space_group_name_H-M   'P 1'
#
loop_
_entity.id
_entity.type
_entity.pdbx_description
1 polymer ?
#
loop_
_entity_poly.entity_id
_entity_poly.type
_entity_poly.pdbx_seq_one_letter_code
_entity_poly.pdbx_strand_id
1 'polypeptide(L)'
;MFSLRAFFHLTFILILITGCGHQTAHNEQEKSSQGDGEQVPKQLGLQNSRETIKTRKKVLIDAPHIKQEPELARGCEVTSLAMLLNDAGIEIDKMTLANKIKKVPFERNGLKGNMNEGFVGNMHTKSKPGIGVYHGPIKNLAEAYLPSGVNDLTGKDFGEVMVQLNRQQPVWVIVTSTFDLVPEQEWETWQTTNGTMKITYKMHSVLVTGYDDKYIYVNDPLDSKNRRLPRKPFIAGWEQIGKQAITVQK
;
A
#
# COMPACT_ATOMS: atom_id res chain seq x y z
N MET A 1 32.41 -54.58 11.69
CA MET A 1 32.78 -54.71 10.25
C MET A 1 31.84 -53.78 9.48
N PHE A 2 32.21 -52.69 8.82
CA PHE A 2 33.47 -52.10 8.41
C PHE A 2 33.45 -50.58 8.67
N SER A 3 34.64 -50.05 8.92
CA SER A 3 34.99 -48.64 9.13
C SER A 3 35.12 -47.90 7.80
N LEU A 4 34.76 -46.61 7.74
CA LEU A 4 35.56 -45.64 6.97
C LEU A 4 35.42 -44.21 7.55
N ARG A 5 36.56 -43.65 7.94
CA ARG A 5 36.81 -42.26 8.38
C ARG A 5 37.80 -41.60 7.41
N ALA A 6 37.75 -40.26 7.37
CA ALA A 6 38.77 -39.29 6.93
C ALA A 6 38.88 -39.06 5.40
N PHE A 7 39.18 -37.87 4.83
CA PHE A 7 40.03 -36.71 5.19
C PHE A 7 39.42 -35.40 4.60
N PHE A 8 39.38 -34.23 5.28
CA PHE A 8 40.40 -33.15 5.42
C PHE A 8 40.80 -32.40 4.13
N HIS A 9 40.53 -31.09 4.04
CA HIS A 9 41.57 -30.03 3.96
C HIS A 9 40.99 -28.61 3.98
N LEU A 10 41.53 -27.81 4.89
CA LEU A 10 41.32 -26.38 5.14
C LEU A 10 42.57 -25.65 4.61
N THR A 11 42.42 -24.62 3.78
CA THR A 11 43.54 -23.74 3.42
C THR A 11 43.16 -22.28 3.64
N PHE A 12 43.82 -21.70 4.63
CA PHE A 12 43.85 -20.29 4.98
C PHE A 12 45.11 -19.70 4.36
N ILE A 13 45.02 -18.61 3.59
CA ILE A 13 46.20 -17.85 3.13
C ILE A 13 46.07 -16.42 3.63
N LEU A 14 46.97 -16.08 4.56
CA LEU A 14 47.22 -14.76 5.11
C LEU A 14 48.55 -14.27 4.53
N ILE A 15 48.58 -13.12 3.86
CA ILE A 15 49.82 -12.47 3.45
C ILE A 15 49.80 -11.04 4.00
N LEU A 16 50.65 -10.82 5.01
CA LEU A 16 51.11 -9.52 5.50
C LEU A 16 52.57 -9.36 5.08
N ILE A 17 52.90 -8.29 4.35
CA ILE A 17 54.29 -7.81 4.28
C ILE A 17 54.27 -6.28 4.37
N THR A 18 54.78 -5.79 5.50
CA THR A 18 55.21 -4.42 5.75
C THR A 18 56.62 -4.21 5.20
N GLY A 19 56.93 -3.01 4.69
CA GLY A 19 58.31 -2.58 4.43
C GLY A 19 58.41 -1.10 4.07
N CYS A 20 59.11 -0.34 4.90
CA CYS A 20 59.31 1.11 4.86
C CYS A 20 60.83 1.41 4.76
N GLY A 21 61.22 2.52 4.12
CA GLY A 21 62.58 3.09 4.14
C GLY A 21 62.79 4.06 2.96
N HIS A 22 62.80 5.40 3.16
CA HIS A 22 63.97 6.29 3.39
C HIS A 22 65.04 6.18 2.27
N GLN A 23 65.56 7.23 1.60
CA GLN A 23 66.03 8.53 2.08
C GLN A 23 66.41 9.49 0.89
N THR A 24 66.13 10.81 1.02
CA THR A 24 66.86 12.07 0.61
C THR A 24 67.68 12.17 -0.71
N ALA A 25 67.90 13.28 -1.43
CA ALA A 25 67.91 14.74 -1.15
C ALA A 25 68.15 15.55 -2.48
N HIS A 26 67.86 16.88 -2.45
CA HIS A 26 68.48 18.02 -3.20
C HIS A 26 68.46 18.05 -4.76
N ASN A 27 68.37 19.16 -5.52
CA ASN A 27 68.28 20.62 -5.33
C ASN A 27 67.69 21.29 -6.60
N GLU A 28 67.27 22.56 -6.45
CA GLU A 28 66.78 23.63 -7.36
C GLU A 28 67.12 23.65 -8.88
N GLN A 29 66.15 24.11 -9.71
CA GLN A 29 66.29 25.27 -10.64
C GLN A 29 65.00 25.63 -11.40
N GLU A 30 64.69 26.93 -11.48
CA GLU A 30 63.64 27.58 -12.29
C GLU A 30 63.94 27.53 -13.81
N LYS A 31 62.92 27.27 -14.65
CA LYS A 31 62.63 28.08 -15.87
C LYS A 31 61.28 27.75 -16.53
N SER A 32 60.76 28.78 -17.20
CA SER A 32 59.50 28.93 -17.95
C SER A 32 59.19 27.89 -19.04
N SER A 33 57.89 27.61 -19.25
CA SER A 33 57.11 27.89 -20.49
C SER A 33 56.05 26.80 -20.80
N GLN A 34 54.80 27.26 -20.97
CA GLN A 34 53.75 26.80 -21.90
C GLN A 34 53.45 25.29 -22.08
N GLY A 35 52.18 24.96 -21.85
CA GLY A 35 51.38 24.07 -22.71
C GLY A 35 51.42 22.58 -22.38
N ASP A 36 50.43 22.09 -21.63
CA ASP A 36 49.35 21.25 -22.18
C ASP A 36 48.41 20.82 -21.06
N GLY A 37 47.12 21.12 -21.24
CA GLY A 37 46.09 20.88 -20.26
C GLY A 37 45.68 19.42 -20.23
N GLU A 38 46.05 18.72 -19.16
CA GLU A 38 45.51 17.40 -18.87
C GLU A 38 44.22 17.50 -18.05
N GLN A 39 43.17 16.98 -18.68
CA GLN A 39 41.78 17.04 -18.26
C GLN A 39 41.54 16.21 -17.00
N VAL A 40 41.17 16.88 -15.90
CA VAL A 40 40.61 16.23 -14.71
C VAL A 40 39.29 15.54 -15.10
N PRO A 41 39.11 14.23 -14.88
CA PRO A 41 37.85 13.56 -15.18
C PRO A 41 36.72 14.10 -14.30
N LYS A 42 35.77 14.73 -14.98
CA LYS A 42 34.46 15.16 -14.49
C LYS A 42 33.73 13.96 -13.89
N GLN A 43 33.73 13.82 -12.57
CA GLN A 43 32.90 12.82 -11.90
C GLN A 43 31.43 13.22 -12.07
N LEU A 44 30.79 12.54 -13.02
CA LEU A 44 29.38 12.66 -13.37
C LEU A 44 28.51 12.53 -12.12
N GLY A 45 27.58 13.49 -11.98
CA GLY A 45 26.67 13.58 -10.87
C GLY A 45 25.78 12.34 -10.72
N LEU A 46 25.81 11.74 -9.54
CA LEU A 46 24.71 10.96 -9.03
C LEU A 46 23.70 11.95 -8.42
N GLN A 47 22.98 12.67 -9.29
CA GLN A 47 21.76 13.34 -8.83
C GLN A 47 20.76 12.25 -8.47
N ASN A 48 20.60 12.08 -7.16
CA ASN A 48 19.55 11.31 -6.53
C ASN A 48 18.21 11.89 -7.01
N SER A 49 17.67 11.36 -8.11
CA SER A 49 16.38 11.74 -8.68
C SER A 49 15.28 11.17 -7.79
N ARG A 50 15.10 11.75 -6.60
CA ARG A 50 13.75 11.89 -6.07
C ARG A 50 13.06 12.82 -7.05
N GLU A 51 12.21 12.26 -7.92
CA GLU A 51 11.18 13.05 -8.57
C GLU A 51 10.55 13.94 -7.49
N THR A 52 10.83 15.24 -7.56
CA THR A 52 10.09 16.22 -6.77
C THR A 52 8.64 16.10 -7.19
N ILE A 53 7.83 15.45 -6.36
CA ILE A 53 6.41 15.23 -6.58
C ILE A 53 5.80 16.60 -6.90
N LYS A 54 5.48 16.83 -8.18
CA LYS A 54 4.77 18.04 -8.60
C LYS A 54 3.33 17.89 -8.10
N THR A 55 3.08 18.33 -6.87
CA THR A 55 1.76 18.32 -6.24
C THR A 55 0.82 19.18 -7.10
N ARG A 56 -0.21 18.55 -7.68
CA ARG A 56 -1.27 19.26 -8.40
C ARG A 56 -2.14 20.00 -7.38
N LYS A 57 -2.64 21.19 -7.75
CA LYS A 57 -3.57 21.95 -6.89
C LYS A 57 -4.91 21.24 -6.66
N LYS A 58 -5.34 20.45 -7.64
CA LYS A 58 -6.57 19.67 -7.60
C LYS A 58 -6.47 18.47 -8.54
N VAL A 59 -7.03 17.36 -8.09
CA VAL A 59 -7.27 16.16 -8.90
C VAL A 59 -8.72 15.73 -8.68
N LEU A 60 -9.39 15.34 -9.76
CA LEU A 60 -10.69 14.67 -9.71
C LEU A 60 -10.78 13.70 -10.89
N ILE A 61 -10.82 12.41 -10.58
CA ILE A 61 -10.89 11.30 -11.55
C ILE A 61 -12.36 10.95 -11.76
N ASP A 62 -12.76 10.76 -13.02
CA ASP A 62 -14.14 10.39 -13.38
C ASP A 62 -14.37 8.88 -13.36
N ALA A 63 -14.06 8.22 -12.23
CA ALA A 63 -14.29 6.79 -12.08
C ALA A 63 -15.79 6.45 -12.02
N PRO A 64 -16.23 5.27 -12.48
CA PRO A 64 -17.62 4.84 -12.36
C PRO A 64 -18.05 4.77 -10.88
N HIS A 65 -19.32 5.03 -10.62
CA HIS A 65 -19.91 4.91 -9.29
C HIS A 65 -20.91 3.76 -9.27
N ILE A 66 -20.77 2.90 -8.27
CA ILE A 66 -21.60 1.71 -8.08
C ILE A 66 -22.08 1.74 -6.63
N LYS A 67 -23.40 1.62 -6.43
CA LYS A 67 -23.97 1.46 -5.08
C LYS A 67 -23.87 0.01 -4.63
N GLN A 68 -23.63 -0.26 -3.35
CA GLN A 68 -23.62 -1.62 -2.81
C GLN A 68 -25.03 -2.17 -2.61
N GLU A 69 -25.96 -1.32 -2.21
CA GLU A 69 -27.36 -1.67 -1.94
C GLU A 69 -28.19 -1.73 -3.24
N PRO A 70 -29.29 -2.53 -3.25
CA PRO A 70 -29.84 -3.33 -2.14
C PRO A 70 -29.18 -4.70 -1.91
N GLU A 71 -28.32 -5.18 -2.81
CA GLU A 71 -27.89 -6.59 -2.86
C GLU A 71 -26.86 -6.96 -1.78
N LEU A 72 -26.04 -5.99 -1.35
CA LEU A 72 -24.95 -6.21 -0.39
C LEU A 72 -25.04 -5.24 0.79
N ALA A 73 -25.63 -5.68 1.90
CA ALA A 73 -25.71 -4.86 3.12
C ALA A 73 -24.34 -4.48 3.71
N ARG A 74 -23.30 -5.27 3.47
CA ARG A 74 -21.91 -5.04 3.91
C ARG A 74 -20.93 -5.20 2.74
N GLY A 75 -21.27 -4.66 1.58
CA GLY A 75 -20.52 -4.84 0.34
C GLY A 75 -19.55 -3.72 0.00
N CYS A 76 -19.22 -2.82 0.93
CA CYS A 76 -18.48 -1.59 0.62
C CYS A 76 -17.12 -1.87 -0.02
N GLU A 77 -16.40 -2.89 0.44
CA GLU A 77 -15.06 -3.25 -0.01
C GLU A 77 -15.08 -3.78 -1.44
N VAL A 78 -15.94 -4.77 -1.72
CA VAL A 78 -16.05 -5.38 -3.05
C VAL A 78 -16.70 -4.44 -4.07
N THR A 79 -17.59 -3.55 -3.63
CA THR A 79 -18.19 -2.53 -4.50
C THR A 79 -17.19 -1.45 -4.86
N SER A 80 -16.37 -1.00 -3.90
CA SER A 80 -15.28 -0.07 -4.17
C SER A 80 -14.20 -0.71 -5.04
N LEU A 81 -13.92 -2.00 -4.87
CA LEU A 81 -13.02 -2.75 -5.76
C LEU A 81 -13.60 -2.84 -7.18
N ALA A 82 -14.91 -3.06 -7.33
CA ALA A 82 -15.55 -3.03 -8.65
C ALA A 82 -15.31 -1.67 -9.33
N MET A 83 -15.57 -0.55 -8.62
CA MET A 83 -15.31 0.79 -9.17
C MET A 83 -13.85 0.98 -9.60
N LEU A 84 -12.89 0.51 -8.79
CA LEU A 84 -11.46 0.56 -9.10
C LEU A 84 -11.11 -0.23 -10.37
N LEU A 85 -11.58 -1.47 -10.48
CA LEU A 85 -11.30 -2.35 -11.62
C LEU A 85 -11.96 -1.83 -12.91
N ASN A 86 -13.17 -1.29 -12.84
CA ASN A 86 -13.84 -0.70 -13.99
C ASN A 86 -13.12 0.56 -14.49
N ASP A 87 -12.59 1.40 -13.58
CA ASP A 87 -11.76 2.55 -13.98
C ASP A 87 -10.46 2.13 -14.71
N ALA A 88 -9.96 0.93 -14.40
CA ALA A 88 -8.83 0.30 -15.08
C ALA A 88 -9.20 -0.46 -16.36
N GLY A 89 -10.45 -0.36 -16.82
CA GLY A 89 -10.92 -1.01 -18.06
C GLY A 89 -11.32 -2.48 -17.89
N ILE A 90 -11.38 -3.00 -16.67
CA ILE A 90 -11.87 -4.35 -16.39
C ILE A 90 -13.35 -4.27 -16.02
N GLU A 91 -14.23 -4.61 -16.97
CA GLU A 91 -15.67 -4.66 -16.75
C GLU A 91 -16.04 -5.79 -15.78
N ILE A 92 -16.40 -5.42 -14.55
CA ILE A 92 -16.78 -6.39 -13.52
C ILE A 92 -17.79 -5.82 -12.54
N ASP A 93 -18.78 -6.63 -12.17
CA ASP A 93 -19.80 -6.22 -11.21
C ASP A 93 -19.47 -6.63 -9.76
N LYS A 94 -20.06 -5.90 -8.81
CA LYS A 94 -19.88 -6.14 -7.37
C LYS A 94 -20.34 -7.53 -6.92
N MET A 95 -21.30 -8.15 -7.58
CA MET A 95 -21.83 -9.47 -7.20
C MET A 95 -20.84 -10.58 -7.59
N THR A 96 -20.20 -10.46 -8.75
CA THR A 96 -19.10 -11.34 -9.14
C THR A 96 -17.96 -11.29 -8.12
N LEU A 97 -17.56 -10.09 -7.69
CA LEU A 97 -16.52 -9.93 -6.64
C LEU A 97 -16.99 -10.43 -5.27
N ALA A 98 -18.22 -10.15 -4.87
CA ALA A 98 -18.82 -10.67 -3.64
C ALA A 98 -18.83 -12.20 -3.59
N ASN A 99 -19.03 -12.87 -4.72
CA ASN A 99 -18.99 -14.32 -4.82
C ASN A 99 -17.56 -14.86 -4.72
N LYS A 100 -16.58 -14.17 -5.30
CA LYS A 100 -15.19 -14.63 -5.41
C LYS A 100 -14.28 -14.23 -4.25
N ILE A 101 -14.61 -13.20 -3.49
CA ILE A 101 -13.84 -12.82 -2.30
C ILE A 101 -13.79 -14.00 -1.31
N LYS A 102 -12.59 -14.30 -0.83
CA LYS A 102 -12.40 -15.31 0.22
C LYS A 102 -13.21 -14.91 1.44
N LYS A 103 -13.97 -15.85 2.00
CA LYS A 103 -14.80 -15.64 3.20
C LYS A 103 -14.26 -16.48 4.36
N VAL A 104 -14.42 -15.96 5.58
CA VAL A 104 -14.16 -16.67 6.83
C VAL A 104 -15.42 -16.58 7.71
N PRO A 105 -15.69 -17.59 8.56
CA PRO A 105 -16.85 -17.55 9.45
C PRO A 105 -16.75 -16.35 10.40
N PHE A 106 -17.91 -15.82 10.81
CA PHE A 106 -17.93 -14.76 11.83
C PHE A 106 -17.31 -15.23 13.15
N GLU A 107 -17.60 -16.48 13.53
CA GLU A 107 -17.03 -17.14 14.69
C GLU A 107 -16.95 -18.65 14.45
N ARG A 108 -15.90 -19.29 14.97
CA ARG A 108 -15.72 -20.74 14.96
C ARG A 108 -14.92 -21.15 16.21
N ASN A 109 -15.44 -22.11 16.97
CA ASN A 109 -14.80 -22.62 18.20
C ASN A 109 -14.44 -21.51 19.21
N GLY A 110 -15.31 -20.52 19.39
CA GLY A 110 -15.08 -19.38 20.30
C GLY A 110 -14.09 -18.33 19.81
N LEU A 111 -13.52 -18.48 18.61
CA LEU A 111 -12.64 -17.51 17.97
C LEU A 111 -13.36 -16.78 16.84
N LYS A 112 -13.21 -15.46 16.78
CA LYS A 112 -13.75 -14.62 15.71
C LYS A 112 -12.94 -14.78 14.42
N GLY A 113 -13.60 -14.54 13.29
CA GLY A 113 -12.92 -14.46 11.99
C GLY A 113 -11.96 -13.27 11.92
N ASN A 114 -10.89 -13.42 11.15
CA ASN A 114 -9.85 -12.40 10.97
C ASN A 114 -10.00 -11.73 9.60
N MET A 115 -10.20 -10.39 9.56
CA MET A 115 -10.40 -9.65 8.31
C MET A 115 -9.20 -9.64 7.37
N ASN A 116 -7.99 -9.93 7.87
CA ASN A 116 -6.81 -10.11 7.02
C ASN A 116 -6.81 -11.46 6.28
N GLU A 117 -7.63 -12.42 6.70
CA GLU A 117 -7.72 -13.73 6.05
C GLU A 117 -8.82 -13.80 4.98
N GLY A 118 -9.89 -13.04 5.14
CA GLY A 118 -11.04 -13.00 4.24
C GLY A 118 -12.18 -12.15 4.81
N PHE A 119 -13.25 -12.01 4.04
CA PHE A 119 -14.47 -11.36 4.48
C PHE A 119 -15.11 -12.12 5.64
N VAL A 120 -15.29 -11.46 6.78
CA VAL A 120 -15.76 -12.09 8.02
C VAL A 120 -17.30 -12.07 8.08
N GLY A 121 -17.90 -13.24 8.02
CA GLY A 121 -19.34 -13.44 8.19
C GLY A 121 -20.17 -13.14 6.94
N ASN A 122 -21.37 -12.57 7.14
CA ASN A 122 -22.35 -12.39 6.09
C ASN A 122 -22.30 -10.98 5.46
N MET A 123 -22.07 -10.95 4.15
CA MET A 123 -22.02 -9.72 3.34
C MET A 123 -23.41 -9.20 2.91
N HIS A 124 -24.38 -10.11 2.77
CA HIS A 124 -25.64 -9.84 2.08
C HIS A 124 -26.70 -9.19 2.96
N THR A 125 -26.85 -9.63 4.21
CA THR A 125 -27.98 -9.24 5.07
C THR A 125 -27.53 -8.74 6.44
N LYS A 126 -28.22 -7.72 6.97
CA LYS A 126 -27.97 -7.22 8.33
C LYS A 126 -28.42 -8.20 9.42
N SER A 127 -29.37 -9.09 9.11
CA SER A 127 -29.92 -10.11 10.02
C SER A 127 -28.93 -11.23 10.39
N LYS A 128 -27.85 -11.41 9.62
CA LYS A 128 -26.79 -12.37 9.91
C LYS A 128 -25.52 -11.62 10.33
N PRO A 129 -24.70 -12.19 11.23
CA PRO A 129 -23.50 -11.54 11.70
C PRO A 129 -22.45 -11.44 10.59
N GLY A 130 -21.79 -10.31 10.51
CA GLY A 130 -20.76 -10.00 9.52
C GLY A 130 -20.20 -8.61 9.75
N ILE A 131 -19.01 -8.35 9.22
CA ILE A 131 -18.34 -7.07 9.39
C ILE A 131 -17.76 -6.56 8.07
N GLY A 132 -16.69 -7.17 7.56
CA GLY A 132 -15.94 -6.64 6.43
C GLY A 132 -14.71 -7.48 6.10
N VAL A 133 -13.81 -6.90 5.30
CA VAL A 133 -12.54 -7.49 4.89
C VAL A 133 -11.44 -6.42 4.78
N TYR A 134 -10.20 -6.79 5.09
CA TYR A 134 -9.05 -5.88 4.99
C TYR A 134 -8.32 -6.00 3.66
N HIS A 135 -7.30 -5.17 3.48
CA HIS A 135 -6.58 -5.00 2.22
C HIS A 135 -6.05 -6.32 1.63
N GLY A 136 -5.49 -7.24 2.43
CA GLY A 136 -4.86 -8.46 1.91
C GLY A 136 -5.75 -9.31 0.99
N PRO A 137 -6.93 -9.77 1.44
CA PRO A 137 -7.85 -10.50 0.58
C PRO A 137 -8.40 -9.69 -0.61
N ILE A 138 -8.53 -8.37 -0.47
CA ILE A 138 -8.96 -7.48 -1.57
C ILE A 138 -7.87 -7.38 -2.64
N LYS A 139 -6.61 -7.23 -2.25
CA LYS A 139 -5.44 -7.27 -3.14
C LYS A 139 -5.41 -8.58 -3.91
N ASN A 140 -5.50 -9.71 -3.21
CA ASN A 140 -5.48 -11.03 -3.84
C ASN A 140 -6.63 -11.20 -4.85
N LEU A 141 -7.82 -10.66 -4.53
CA LEU A 141 -8.94 -10.68 -5.46
C LEU A 141 -8.68 -9.78 -6.68
N ALA A 142 -8.13 -8.58 -6.50
CA ALA A 142 -7.77 -7.69 -7.60
C ALA A 142 -6.72 -8.32 -8.53
N GLU A 143 -5.71 -9.00 -7.96
CA GLU A 143 -4.63 -9.67 -8.72
C GLU A 143 -5.14 -10.81 -9.60
N ALA A 144 -6.28 -11.42 -9.26
CA ALA A 144 -6.93 -12.42 -10.11
C ALA A 144 -7.48 -11.84 -11.42
N TYR A 145 -7.68 -10.51 -11.49
CA TYR A 145 -8.20 -9.80 -12.67
C TYR A 145 -7.15 -8.95 -13.37
N LEU A 146 -6.18 -8.44 -12.61
CA LEU A 146 -5.11 -7.61 -13.13
C LEU A 146 -3.75 -8.08 -12.60
N PRO A 147 -3.21 -9.19 -13.13
CA PRO A 147 -1.92 -9.72 -12.72
C PRO A 147 -0.82 -8.67 -12.88
N SER A 148 0.02 -8.49 -11.85
CA SER A 148 1.13 -7.51 -11.81
C SER A 148 0.73 -6.02 -11.84
N GLY A 149 -0.55 -5.69 -11.97
CA GLY A 149 -1.04 -4.32 -11.99
C GLY A 149 -1.49 -3.78 -10.63
N VAL A 150 -1.59 -4.62 -9.60
CA VAL A 150 -2.07 -4.22 -8.27
C VAL A 150 -0.92 -3.70 -7.41
N ASN A 151 -1.12 -2.55 -6.78
CA ASN A 151 -0.18 -1.97 -5.83
C ASN A 151 -0.86 -1.75 -4.48
N ASP A 152 -0.30 -2.37 -3.44
CA ASP A 152 -0.77 -2.24 -2.06
C ASP A 152 0.04 -1.14 -1.36
N LEU A 153 -0.63 -0.05 -1.05
CA LEU A 153 -0.06 1.12 -0.39
C LEU A 153 -0.25 1.06 1.13
N THR A 154 -0.75 -0.05 1.67
CA THR A 154 -1.07 -0.17 3.09
C THR A 154 0.15 0.14 3.97
N GLY A 155 -0.07 1.00 4.97
CA GLY A 155 0.98 1.45 5.89
C GLY A 155 1.82 2.63 5.39
N LYS A 156 1.73 3.01 4.10
CA LYS A 156 2.36 4.22 3.58
C LYS A 156 1.62 5.48 4.06
N ASP A 157 2.25 6.63 3.93
CA ASP A 157 1.60 7.91 4.21
C ASP A 157 0.59 8.28 3.12
N PHE A 158 -0.40 9.10 3.47
CA PHE A 158 -1.43 9.56 2.52
C PHE A 158 -0.84 10.33 1.32
N GLY A 159 0.41 10.80 1.44
CA GLY A 159 1.19 11.31 0.31
C GLY A 159 1.24 10.35 -0.88
N GLU A 160 1.39 9.06 -0.62
CA GLU A 160 1.50 8.03 -1.65
C GLU A 160 0.16 7.78 -2.36
N VAL A 161 -0.97 7.93 -1.64
CA VAL A 161 -2.32 7.95 -2.23
C VAL A 161 -2.42 9.12 -3.22
N MET A 162 -1.99 10.32 -2.83
CA MET A 162 -2.02 11.50 -3.71
C MET A 162 -1.12 11.36 -4.95
N VAL A 163 0.02 10.65 -4.82
CA VAL A 163 0.88 10.33 -5.97
C VAL A 163 0.12 9.48 -6.99
N GLN A 164 -0.64 8.48 -6.56
CA GLN A 164 -1.45 7.67 -7.49
C GLN A 164 -2.57 8.49 -8.13
N LEU A 165 -3.23 9.36 -7.36
CA LEU A 165 -4.26 10.26 -7.89
C LEU A 165 -3.68 11.20 -8.97
N ASN A 166 -2.46 11.71 -8.77
CA ASN A 166 -1.76 12.53 -9.77
C ASN A 166 -1.46 11.76 -11.07
N ARG A 167 -1.38 10.42 -10.99
CA ARG A 167 -1.22 9.49 -12.12
C ARG A 167 -2.56 9.01 -12.69
N GLN A 168 -3.69 9.62 -12.29
CA GLN A 168 -5.04 9.22 -12.72
C GLN A 168 -5.40 7.79 -12.34
N GLN A 169 -4.89 7.33 -11.19
CA GLN A 169 -5.21 6.02 -10.62
C GLN A 169 -5.98 6.27 -9.30
N PRO A 170 -7.30 5.97 -9.26
CA PRO A 170 -8.07 6.10 -8.04
C PRO A 170 -7.65 5.03 -7.03
N VAL A 171 -7.89 5.26 -5.74
CA VAL A 171 -7.33 4.41 -4.67
C VAL A 171 -8.45 3.88 -3.79
N TRP A 172 -8.60 2.56 -3.72
CA TRP A 172 -9.47 1.87 -2.78
C TRP A 172 -8.90 1.99 -1.38
N VAL A 173 -9.72 2.32 -0.37
CA VAL A 173 -9.27 2.44 1.03
C VAL A 173 -10.27 1.83 2.02
N ILE A 174 -9.80 1.49 3.22
CA ILE A 174 -10.64 1.34 4.42
C ILE A 174 -10.55 2.63 5.23
N VAL A 175 -11.70 3.19 5.61
CA VAL A 175 -11.81 4.40 6.41
C VAL A 175 -12.90 4.18 7.47
N THR A 176 -12.94 5.01 8.50
CA THR A 176 -14.09 5.03 9.41
C THR A 176 -15.34 5.55 8.68
N SER A 177 -16.52 5.05 9.04
CA SER A 177 -17.80 5.43 8.44
C SER A 177 -18.24 6.86 8.78
N THR A 178 -17.60 7.47 9.78
CA THR A 178 -17.74 8.89 10.13
C THR A 178 -16.85 9.79 9.28
N PHE A 179 -15.89 9.23 8.53
CA PHE A 179 -14.82 9.95 7.83
C PHE A 179 -14.01 10.87 8.75
N ASP A 180 -13.90 10.47 10.01
CA ASP A 180 -13.14 11.11 11.08
C ASP A 180 -12.76 10.07 12.14
N LEU A 181 -12.00 10.47 13.15
CA LEU A 181 -11.70 9.63 14.31
C LEU A 181 -12.98 9.10 14.96
N VAL A 182 -12.93 7.82 15.32
CA VAL A 182 -13.94 7.10 16.07
C VAL A 182 -13.43 6.90 17.49
N PRO A 183 -14.20 7.25 18.53
CA PRO A 183 -13.71 7.22 19.91
C PRO A 183 -13.53 5.79 20.44
N GLU A 184 -12.67 5.59 21.43
CA GLU A 184 -12.20 4.27 21.87
C GLU A 184 -13.33 3.30 22.26
N GLN A 185 -14.44 3.79 22.80
CA GLN A 185 -15.59 2.96 23.19
C GLN A 185 -16.31 2.28 22.01
N GLU A 186 -16.07 2.73 20.77
CA GLU A 186 -16.62 2.12 19.55
C GLU A 186 -15.70 1.01 19.00
N TRP A 187 -14.63 0.69 19.71
CA TRP A 187 -13.68 -0.35 19.35
C TRP A 187 -13.83 -1.57 20.25
N GLU A 188 -13.67 -2.75 19.66
CA GLU A 188 -13.64 -4.03 20.36
C GLU A 188 -12.33 -4.75 20.06
N THR A 189 -11.86 -5.58 20.98
CA THR A 189 -10.75 -6.50 20.73
C THR A 189 -11.29 -7.90 20.58
N TRP A 190 -11.11 -8.47 19.39
CA TRP A 190 -11.48 -9.84 19.07
C TRP A 190 -10.31 -10.79 19.27
N GLN A 191 -10.58 -11.97 19.82
CA GLN A 191 -9.66 -13.10 19.75
C GLN A 191 -9.89 -13.85 18.44
N THR A 192 -8.85 -13.96 17.60
CA THR A 192 -8.91 -14.65 16.31
C THR A 192 -7.92 -15.81 16.29
N THR A 193 -7.98 -16.64 15.24
CA THR A 193 -7.00 -17.71 14.99
C THR A 193 -5.55 -17.21 14.88
N ASN A 194 -5.34 -15.95 14.52
CA ASN A 194 -4.02 -15.32 14.36
C ASN A 194 -3.75 -14.26 15.43
N GLY A 195 -4.26 -14.46 16.65
CA GLY A 195 -4.11 -13.53 17.76
C GLY A 195 -5.20 -12.47 17.83
N THR A 196 -4.94 -11.40 18.58
CA THR A 196 -5.93 -10.35 18.81
C THR A 196 -6.06 -9.39 17.63
N MET A 197 -7.28 -8.99 17.32
CA MET A 197 -7.58 -7.94 16.33
C MET A 197 -8.46 -6.88 16.97
N LYS A 198 -8.03 -5.61 16.92
CA LYS A 198 -8.88 -4.48 17.30
C LYS A 198 -9.76 -4.09 16.12
N ILE A 199 -11.07 -4.06 16.31
CA ILE A 199 -12.07 -3.79 15.26
C ILE A 199 -13.01 -2.68 15.69
N THR A 200 -13.70 -2.08 14.72
CA THR A 200 -14.86 -1.23 14.96
C THR A 200 -15.91 -1.53 13.91
N TYR A 201 -17.18 -1.56 14.30
CA TYR A 201 -18.31 -1.61 13.35
C TYR A 201 -18.51 -0.27 12.62
N LYS A 202 -17.77 0.77 12.99
CA LYS A 202 -17.67 2.04 12.27
C LYS A 202 -16.63 1.99 11.14
N MET A 203 -16.37 0.82 10.56
CA MET A 203 -15.53 0.70 9.36
C MET A 203 -16.35 0.85 8.09
N HIS A 204 -15.72 1.37 7.05
CA HIS A 204 -16.28 1.55 5.72
C HIS A 204 -15.19 1.45 4.66
N SER A 205 -15.58 1.28 3.40
CA SER A 205 -14.67 1.32 2.27
C SER A 205 -15.21 2.17 1.15
N VAL A 206 -14.33 2.98 0.57
CA VAL A 206 -14.62 3.93 -0.50
C VAL A 206 -13.51 3.91 -1.54
N LEU A 207 -13.82 4.42 -2.74
CA LEU A 207 -12.81 4.71 -3.77
C LEU A 207 -12.45 6.19 -3.72
N VAL A 208 -11.21 6.53 -3.37
CA VAL A 208 -10.69 7.90 -3.43
C VAL A 208 -10.45 8.27 -4.89
N THR A 209 -11.14 9.31 -5.37
CA THR A 209 -11.09 9.77 -6.76
C THR A 209 -10.38 11.11 -6.91
N GLY A 210 -10.04 11.80 -5.83
CA GLY A 210 -9.37 13.08 -5.95
C GLY A 210 -9.08 13.79 -4.65
N TYR A 211 -8.47 14.96 -4.77
CA TYR A 211 -8.21 15.88 -3.68
C TYR A 211 -8.09 17.32 -4.16
N ASP A 212 -8.23 18.25 -3.23
CA ASP A 212 -7.69 19.61 -3.34
C ASP A 212 -7.03 20.00 -2.00
N ASP A 213 -6.75 21.30 -1.81
CA ASP A 213 -6.11 21.81 -0.60
C ASP A 213 -6.93 21.53 0.68
N LYS A 214 -8.26 21.40 0.58
CA LYS A 214 -9.17 21.30 1.72
C LYS A 214 -9.91 19.97 1.80
N TYR A 215 -10.11 19.29 0.68
CA TYR A 215 -11.01 18.15 0.59
C TYR A 215 -10.37 16.93 -0.06
N ILE A 216 -10.90 15.77 0.32
CA ILE A 216 -10.77 14.50 -0.41
C ILE A 216 -12.10 14.25 -1.13
N TYR A 217 -12.02 13.76 -2.37
CA TYR A 217 -13.18 13.35 -3.16
C TYR A 217 -13.22 11.82 -3.21
N VAL A 218 -14.39 11.23 -2.94
CA VAL A 218 -14.58 9.78 -2.93
C VAL A 218 -15.84 9.37 -3.68
N ASN A 219 -15.80 8.21 -4.30
CA ASN A 219 -17.00 7.47 -4.68
C ASN A 219 -17.40 6.58 -3.51
N ASP A 220 -18.52 6.91 -2.86
CA ASP A 220 -19.02 6.21 -1.68
C ASP A 220 -20.10 5.19 -2.08
N PRO A 221 -19.89 3.87 -1.88
CA PRO A 221 -20.84 2.85 -2.32
C PRO A 221 -22.18 2.87 -1.55
N LEU A 222 -22.28 3.61 -0.44
CA LEU A 222 -23.53 3.82 0.30
C LEU A 222 -24.20 5.18 0.02
N ASP A 223 -23.53 6.06 -0.72
CA ASP A 223 -24.01 7.42 -0.95
C ASP A 223 -23.86 7.80 -2.44
N SER A 224 -22.85 8.60 -2.78
CA SER A 224 -22.77 9.32 -4.04
C SER A 224 -21.36 9.35 -4.63
N LYS A 225 -21.32 9.59 -5.95
CA LYS A 225 -20.10 9.83 -6.73
C LYS A 225 -19.45 11.16 -6.32
N ASN A 226 -18.12 11.20 -6.23
CA ASN A 226 -17.33 12.40 -5.94
C ASN A 226 -17.79 13.18 -4.68
N ARG A 227 -18.24 12.45 -3.66
CA ARG A 227 -18.57 13.02 -2.35
C ARG A 227 -17.35 13.74 -1.79
N ARG A 228 -17.56 14.98 -1.36
CA ARG A 228 -16.51 15.88 -0.88
C ARG A 228 -16.42 15.81 0.65
N LEU A 229 -15.26 15.42 1.17
CA LEU A 229 -15.02 15.19 2.60
C LEU A 229 -13.85 16.04 3.12
N PRO A 230 -13.94 16.64 4.32
CA PRO A 230 -12.83 17.41 4.90
C PRO A 230 -11.56 16.57 5.00
N ARG A 231 -10.46 17.09 4.45
CA ARG A 231 -9.24 16.30 4.24
C ARG A 231 -8.58 15.82 5.54
N LYS A 232 -8.49 16.69 6.54
CA LYS A 232 -7.84 16.34 7.82
C LYS A 232 -8.60 15.23 8.57
N PRO A 233 -9.91 15.36 8.84
CA PRO A 233 -10.72 14.27 9.39
C PRO A 233 -10.62 12.96 8.61
N PHE A 234 -10.74 13.04 7.27
CA PHE A 234 -10.69 11.84 6.43
C PHE A 234 -9.38 11.06 6.61
N ILE A 235 -8.26 11.77 6.57
CA ILE A 235 -6.94 11.16 6.75
C ILE A 235 -6.84 10.58 8.16
N ALA A 236 -7.30 11.30 9.20
CA ALA A 236 -7.26 10.79 10.58
C ALA A 236 -8.08 9.49 10.75
N GLY A 237 -9.29 9.41 10.19
CA GLY A 237 -10.09 8.20 10.19
C GLY A 237 -9.46 7.03 9.42
N TRP A 238 -8.83 7.31 8.28
CA TRP A 238 -8.10 6.32 7.47
C TRP A 238 -6.85 5.79 8.21
N GLU A 239 -6.10 6.68 8.87
CA GLU A 239 -4.94 6.31 9.67
C GLU A 239 -5.35 5.44 10.87
N GLN A 240 -6.44 5.81 11.55
CA GLN A 240 -6.93 5.10 12.73
C GLN A 240 -7.28 3.63 12.45
N ILE A 241 -7.71 3.31 11.22
CA ILE A 241 -8.06 1.95 10.80
C ILE A 241 -6.96 1.24 9.99
N GLY A 242 -5.73 1.72 10.13
CA GLY A 242 -4.53 1.00 9.69
C GLY A 242 -3.97 1.40 8.33
N LYS A 243 -4.29 2.62 7.83
CA LYS A 243 -3.71 3.17 6.59
C LYS A 243 -3.86 2.24 5.38
N GLN A 244 -4.99 1.54 5.27
CA GLN A 244 -5.20 0.51 4.27
C GLN A 244 -5.56 1.12 2.91
N ALA A 245 -4.81 0.78 1.87
CA ALA A 245 -4.99 1.38 0.55
C ALA A 245 -4.49 0.47 -0.57
N ILE A 246 -5.28 0.34 -1.64
CA ILE A 246 -4.95 -0.44 -2.84
C ILE A 246 -5.25 0.41 -4.07
N THR A 247 -4.35 0.40 -5.04
CA THR A 247 -4.59 0.95 -6.37
C THR A 247 -4.28 -0.10 -7.42
N VAL A 248 -4.68 0.18 -8.66
CA VAL A 248 -4.25 -0.58 -9.82
C VAL A 248 -3.60 0.34 -10.86
N GLN A 249 -2.63 -0.19 -11.59
CA GLN A 249 -2.02 0.46 -12.75
C GLN A 249 -2.91 0.24 -13.97
N LYS A 250 -3.03 1.28 -14.80
CA LYS A 250 -3.66 1.19 -16.12
C LYS A 250 -2.64 0.74 -17.15
#